data_AF-A0A183UD93-F1
#
_entry.id   AF-A0A183UD93-F1
#
_cell.length_a   1.000
_cell.length_b   1.000
_cell.length_c   1.000
_cell.angle_alpha   90.00
_cell.angle_beta   90.00
_cell.angle_gamma   90.00
#
_symmetry.space_group_name_H-M   'P 1'
#
loop_
_entity.id
_entity.type
_entity.pdbx_description
1 polymer ?
#
loop_
_entity_poly.entity_id
_entity_poly.type
_entity_poly.pdbx_seq_one_letter_code
_entity_poly.pdbx_strand_id
1 'polypeptide(L)'
;MCLHNEKVKTSNNDHYRVMPVYGFVDKSGKTELQIIRLEGPPKEDKFVIQWAEVPDEENDAQEPFKAGAQAGEVILLVKAE
;
A
#
# COMPACT_ATOMS: atom_id res chain seq x y z
N MET A 1 -17.03 -3.58 -14.38
CA MET A 1 -16.16 -4.48 -13.58
C MET A 1 -15.77 -3.67 -12.33
N CYS A 2 -15.16 -4.25 -11.29
CA CYS A 2 -14.67 -3.45 -10.15
C CYS A 2 -13.17 -3.70 -10.02
N LEU A 3 -12.39 -2.63 -9.99
CA LEU A 3 -10.95 -2.67 -9.71
C LEU A 3 -10.74 -2.60 -8.19
N HIS A 4 -9.57 -3.06 -7.75
CA HIS A 4 -9.13 -2.82 -6.37
C HIS A 4 -8.10 -1.70 -6.38
N ASN A 5 -8.34 -0.65 -5.60
CA ASN A 5 -7.31 0.33 -5.28
C ASN A 5 -6.54 -0.11 -4.06
N GLU A 6 -5.24 0.13 -4.04
CA GLU A 6 -4.38 -0.11 -2.89
C GLU A 6 -3.70 1.17 -2.40
N LYS A 7 -3.45 1.23 -1.09
CA LYS A 7 -2.66 2.28 -0.43
C LYS A 7 -1.69 1.64 0.55
N VAL A 8 -0.42 1.98 0.44
CA VAL A 8 0.62 1.48 1.34
C VAL A 8 1.03 2.58 2.33
N LYS A 9 1.06 2.23 3.60
CA LYS A 9 1.58 3.06 4.70
C LYS A 9 2.75 2.33 5.35
N THR A 10 3.73 3.07 5.86
CA THR A 10 4.83 2.53 6.66
C THR A 10 4.97 3.29 7.97
N SER A 11 5.42 2.62 9.02
CA SER A 11 5.83 3.27 10.27
C SER A 11 7.18 3.99 10.17
N ASN A 12 7.93 3.79 9.09
CA ASN A 12 9.29 4.30 8.93
C ASN A 12 9.56 4.68 7.47
N ASN A 13 9.37 5.95 7.16
CA ASN A 13 9.73 6.53 5.85
C ASN A 13 11.19 6.99 5.80
N ASP A 14 11.92 6.99 6.90
CA ASP A 14 13.32 7.44 6.91
C ASP A 14 14.24 6.35 6.35
N HIS A 15 13.95 5.10 6.69
CA HIS A 15 14.80 3.95 6.36
C HIS A 15 14.16 2.95 5.40
N TYR A 16 12.98 3.26 4.86
CA TYR A 16 12.38 2.49 3.79
C TYR A 16 11.92 3.40 2.65
N ARG A 17 12.00 2.89 1.43
CA ARG A 17 11.34 3.44 0.24
C ARG A 17 10.33 2.42 -0.25
N VAL A 18 9.13 2.89 -0.55
CA VAL A 18 8.00 2.05 -0.99
C VAL A 18 7.51 2.59 -2.31
N MET A 19 7.35 1.71 -3.30
CA MET A 19 6.80 2.07 -4.61
C MET A 19 6.04 0.88 -5.22
N PRO A 20 4.81 1.09 -5.72
CA PRO A 20 4.01 2.31 -5.60
C PRO A 20 3.42 2.50 -4.18
N VAL A 21 3.07 3.74 -3.81
CA VAL A 21 2.32 4.03 -2.57
C VAL A 21 0.81 3.87 -2.79
N TYR A 22 0.36 4.13 -4.02
CA TYR A 22 -1.01 3.96 -4.48
C TYR A 22 -1.01 3.26 -5.83
N GLY A 23 -1.97 2.37 -6.05
CA GLY A 23 -2.07 1.63 -7.30
C GLY A 23 -3.46 1.08 -7.56
N PHE A 24 -3.69 0.67 -8.80
CA PHE A 24 -4.84 -0.11 -9.22
C PHE A 24 -4.41 -1.56 -9.40
N VAL A 25 -5.26 -2.49 -8.99
CA VAL A 25 -5.09 -3.93 -9.17
C VAL A 25 -6.33 -4.46 -9.86
N ASP A 26 -6.11 -5.04 -11.05
CA ASP A 26 -7.17 -5.69 -11.80
C ASP A 26 -7.79 -6.83 -10.97
N LYS A 27 -9.08 -7.09 -11.23
CA LYS A 27 -9.77 -8.20 -10.57
C LYS A 27 -9.06 -9.53 -10.86
N SER A 28 -8.69 -10.24 -9.78
CA SER A 28 -7.88 -11.48 -9.84
C SER A 28 -6.47 -11.29 -10.42
N GLY A 29 -6.04 -10.03 -10.61
CA GLY A 29 -4.70 -9.66 -11.04
C GLY A 29 -3.71 -9.66 -9.88
N LYS A 30 -2.49 -9.25 -10.20
CA LYS A 30 -1.41 -9.04 -9.24
C LYS A 30 -0.67 -7.77 -9.62
N THR A 31 -0.20 -7.06 -8.62
CA THR A 31 0.68 -5.90 -8.77
C THR A 31 1.97 -6.16 -7.99
N GLU A 32 3.05 -5.50 -8.40
CA GLU A 32 4.33 -5.56 -7.72
C GLU A 32 4.44 -4.41 -6.72
N LEU A 33 4.73 -4.74 -5.47
CA LEU A 33 5.06 -3.78 -4.42
C LEU A 33 6.55 -3.89 -4.08
N GLN A 34 7.31 -2.83 -4.35
CA GLN A 34 8.73 -2.75 -4.01
C GLN A 34 8.95 -2.04 -2.69
N ILE A 35 9.68 -2.69 -1.79
CA ILE A 35 10.09 -2.16 -0.49
C ILE A 35 11.62 -2.24 -0.43
N ILE A 36 12.28 -1.09 -0.39
CA ILE A 36 13.73 -0.97 -0.33
C ILE A 36 14.12 -0.51 1.08
N ARG A 37 14.90 -1.32 1.80
CA ARG A 37 15.53 -0.92 3.08
C ARG A 37 16.74 -0.04 2.79
N LEU A 38 16.82 1.10 3.47
CA LEU A 38 17.98 1.99 3.51
C LEU A 38 18.81 1.72 4.78
N GLU A 39 20.04 2.21 4.78
CA GLU A 39 20.93 2.13 5.94
C GLU A 39 20.30 2.82 7.16
N GLY A 40 20.23 2.11 8.28
CA GLY A 40 19.63 2.59 9.52
C GLY A 40 19.72 1.56 10.64
N PRO A 41 19.39 1.94 11.88
CA PRO A 41 19.52 1.05 13.03
C PRO A 41 18.57 -0.16 12.95
N PRO A 42 18.91 -1.26 13.63
CA PRO A 42 17.99 -2.38 13.82
C PRO A 42 16.69 -1.90 14.47
N LYS A 43 15.56 -2.31 13.91
CA LYS A 43 14.24 -1.83 14.34
C LYS A 43 13.12 -2.73 13.85
N GLU A 44 12.08 -2.84 14.67
CA GLU A 44 10.79 -3.40 14.26
C GLU A 44 9.90 -2.30 13.66
N ASP A 45 9.45 -2.52 12.43
CA ASP A 45 8.60 -1.61 11.68
C ASP A 45 7.38 -2.37 11.13
N LYS A 46 6.40 -1.63 10.61
CA LYS A 46 5.22 -2.20 9.96
C LYS A 46 4.86 -1.49 8.67
N PHE A 47 4.38 -2.28 7.71
CA PHE A 47 3.66 -1.78 6.55
C PHE A 47 2.17 -2.11 6.70
N VAL A 48 1.31 -1.18 6.31
CA VAL A 48 -0.13 -1.37 6.27
C VAL A 48 -0.58 -1.17 4.83
N ILE A 49 -1.09 -2.22 4.21
CA ILE A 49 -1.63 -2.19 2.85
C ILE A 49 -3.15 -2.17 2.99
N GLN A 50 -3.77 -1.07 2.60
CA GLN A 50 -5.23 -0.90 2.61
C GLN A 50 -5.76 -1.09 1.19
N TRP A 51 -6.96 -1.65 1.03
CA TRP A 51 -7.62 -1.73 -0.26
C TRP A 51 -9.03 -1.13 -0.23
N ALA A 52 -9.50 -0.71 -1.40
CA ALA A 52 -10.86 -0.24 -1.64
C ALA A 52 -11.37 -0.81 -2.97
N GLU A 53 -12.66 -1.11 -3.06
CA GLU A 53 -13.29 -1.44 -4.34
C GLU A 53 -13.69 -0.15 -5.05
N VAL A 54 -13.36 -0.03 -6.34
CA VAL A 54 -13.67 1.16 -7.13
C VAL A 54 -14.29 0.81 -8.48
N PRO A 55 -15.09 1.72 -9.07
CA PRO A 55 -15.57 1.56 -10.44
C PRO A 55 -14.40 1.61 -11.44
N ASP A 56 -14.60 1.04 -12.63
CA ASP A 56 -13.58 1.02 -13.69
C ASP A 56 -13.27 2.44 -14.23
N GLU A 57 -14.19 3.39 -14.03
CA GLU A 57 -14.02 4.79 -14.41
C GLU A 57 -13.21 5.61 -13.40
N GLU A 58 -12.80 5.03 -12.27
CA GLU A 58 -11.92 5.70 -11.31
C GLU A 58 -10.51 5.85 -11.91
N ASN A 59 -9.98 7.07 -11.87
CA ASN A 59 -8.67 7.41 -12.43
C ASN A 59 -7.69 7.95 -11.37
N ASP A 60 -8.16 8.27 -10.16
CA ASP A 60 -7.32 8.67 -9.04
C ASP A 60 -7.31 7.56 -7.96
N ALA A 61 -6.18 6.86 -7.87
CA ALA A 61 -5.97 5.80 -6.88
C ALA A 61 -6.09 6.28 -5.42
N GLN A 62 -5.97 7.58 -5.16
CA GLN A 62 -5.98 8.17 -3.82
C GLN A 62 -7.37 8.54 -3.32
N GLU A 63 -8.30 8.91 -4.21
CA GLU A 63 -9.62 9.44 -3.85
C GLU A 63 -10.40 8.54 -2.87
N PRO A 64 -10.50 7.20 -3.07
CA PRO A 64 -11.21 6.33 -2.13
C PRO A 64 -10.64 6.41 -0.71
N PHE A 65 -9.33 6.57 -0.56
CA PHE A 65 -8.67 6.64 0.73
C PHE A 65 -8.75 8.02 1.38
N LYS A 66 -8.97 9.09 0.61
CA LYS A 66 -9.31 10.41 1.15
C LYS A 66 -10.74 10.42 1.68
N ALA A 67 -11.65 9.71 1.00
CA ALA A 67 -13.04 9.53 1.41
C ALA A 67 -13.25 8.52 2.57
N GLY A 68 -12.20 7.80 2.98
CA GLY A 68 -12.30 6.78 4.02
C GLY A 68 -12.99 5.49 3.57
N ALA A 69 -13.04 5.23 2.27
CA ALA A 69 -13.72 4.10 1.64
C ALA A 69 -12.90 2.80 1.59
N GLN A 70 -11.83 2.68 2.40
CA GLN A 70 -11.09 1.43 2.50
C GLN A 70 -11.99 0.28 3.01
N ALA A 71 -11.98 -0.83 2.30
CA ALA A 71 -12.74 -2.03 2.62
C ALA A 71 -12.02 -2.94 3.63
N GLY A 72 -10.69 -2.86 3.69
CA GLY A 72 -9.89 -3.61 4.64
C GLY A 72 -8.41 -3.26 4.59
N GLU A 73 -7.63 -3.94 5.43
CA GLU A 73 -6.18 -3.80 5.49
C GLU A 73 -5.46 -5.09 5.88
N VAL A 74 -4.20 -5.20 5.44
CA VAL A 74 -3.25 -6.23 5.84
C VAL A 74 -2.03 -5.54 6.44
N ILE A 75 -1.54 -6.08 7.56
CA ILE A 75 -0.37 -5.58 8.28
C ILE A 75 0.80 -6.53 8.06
N LEU A 76 1.91 -6.01 7.54
CA LEU A 76 3.17 -6.72 7.41
C LEU A 76 4.13 -6.20 8.47
N LEU A 77 4.46 -7.06 9.44
CA LEU A 77 5.49 -6.76 10.44
C LEU A 77 6.86 -7.12 9.87
N VAL A 78 7.81 -6.20 9.99
CA VAL A 78 9.19 -6.37 9.52
C VAL A 78 10.16 -6.04 10.62
N LYS A 79 11.25 -6.80 10.67
CA LYS A 79 12.37 -6.58 11.58
C LYS A 79 13.62 -6.38 10.74
N ALA A 80 14.24 -5.20 10.86
CA ALA A 80 15.56 -4.93 10.33
C ALA A 80 16.59 -5.29 11.40
N GLU A 81 17.59 -6.07 11.02
CA GLU A 81 18.72 -6.52 11.87
C GLU A 81 20.04 -5.88 11.42
#